data_AF-R7A6M8-F1
#
_entry.id   AF-R7A6M8-F1
#
_cell.length_a   1.000
_cell.length_b   1.000
_cell.length_c   1.000
_cell.angle_alpha   90.00
_cell.angle_beta   90.00
_cell.angle_gamma   90.00
#
_symmetry.space_group_name_H-M   'P 1'
#
loop_
_entity.id
_entity.type
_entity.pdbx_description
1 polymer ?
#
loop_
_entity_poly.entity_id
_entity_poly.type
_entity_poly.pdbx_seq_one_letter_code
_entity_poly.pdbx_strand_id
1 'polypeptide(L)'
;MKQHGVFDPPHDFEEVRRAADEYISQGVSMGEGWLIPAEMAMLAKSGTKNIICAQPFGCLPNHIVAKGMSRAIKQKHPDANIVAIDYDPGATRVNQENRIKLMLSNAKQG
;
A
#
# COMPACT_ATOMS: atom_id res chain seq x y z
N MET A 1 8.42 1.59 -23.06
CA MET A 1 8.39 0.86 -21.77
C MET A 1 8.72 -0.62 -21.91
N LYS A 2 8.08 -1.42 -22.80
CA LYS A 2 8.48 -2.83 -23.04
C LYS A 2 9.89 -3.03 -23.61
N GLN A 3 10.50 -2.00 -24.17
CA GLN A 3 11.87 -2.05 -24.73
C GLN A 3 12.96 -2.34 -23.70
N HIS A 4 12.69 -2.13 -22.40
CA HIS A 4 13.62 -2.45 -21.31
C HIS A 4 13.09 -3.53 -20.35
N GLY A 5 11.86 -4.01 -20.50
CA GLY A 5 11.34 -5.21 -19.80
C GLY A 5 11.18 -5.17 -18.28
N VAL A 6 11.59 -4.09 -17.58
CA VAL A 6 11.63 -4.05 -16.10
C VAL A 6 10.58 -3.13 -15.46
N PHE A 7 9.62 -2.59 -16.22
CA PHE A 7 8.65 -1.63 -15.67
C PHE A 7 7.26 -1.79 -16.25
N ASP A 8 6.28 -1.91 -15.36
CA ASP A 8 4.86 -1.83 -15.66
C ASP A 8 4.39 -0.38 -15.60
N PRO A 9 3.60 0.10 -16.58
CA PRO A 9 3.06 1.44 -16.52
C PRO A 9 2.14 1.61 -15.29
N PRO A 10 1.95 2.84 -14.80
CA PRO A 10 0.90 3.10 -13.83
C PRO A 10 -0.47 2.61 -14.35
N HIS A 11 -1.31 2.17 -13.42
CA HIS A 11 -2.70 1.81 -13.74
C HIS A 11 -3.45 3.02 -14.31
N ASP A 12 -4.47 2.76 -15.14
CA ASP A 12 -5.34 3.82 -15.63
C ASP A 12 -6.03 4.54 -14.46
N PHE A 13 -6.04 5.87 -14.50
CA PHE A 13 -6.55 6.67 -13.39
C PHE A 13 -8.05 6.42 -13.11
N GLU A 14 -8.86 6.17 -14.14
CA GLU A 14 -10.28 5.88 -13.97
C GLU A 14 -10.50 4.48 -13.39
N GLU A 15 -9.58 3.54 -13.62
CA GLU A 15 -9.57 2.25 -12.93
C GLU A 15 -9.19 2.40 -11.45
N VAL A 16 -8.16 3.21 -11.13
CA VAL A 16 -7.80 3.52 -9.75
C VAL A 16 -8.96 4.18 -9.02
N ARG A 17 -9.61 5.17 -9.64
CA ARG A 17 -10.76 5.85 -9.05
C ARG A 17 -11.91 4.89 -8.75
N ARG A 18 -12.24 3.98 -9.68
CA ARG A 18 -13.27 2.95 -9.48
C ARG A 18 -12.89 1.93 -8.42
N ALA A 19 -11.61 1.57 -8.29
CA ALA A 19 -11.14 0.68 -7.24
C ALA A 19 -11.35 1.27 -5.85
N ALA A 20 -11.37 2.60 -5.70
CA ALA A 20 -11.63 3.26 -4.42
C ALA A 20 -13.04 2.94 -3.87
N ASP A 21 -14.05 2.90 -4.75
CA ASP A 21 -15.47 2.71 -4.39
C ASP A 21 -15.74 1.37 -3.70
N GLU A 22 -14.81 0.43 -3.81
CA GLU A 22 -14.85 -0.86 -3.15
C GLU A 22 -14.41 -0.84 -1.68
N TYR A 23 -13.79 0.24 -1.21
CA TYR A 23 -13.15 0.34 0.11
C TYR A 23 -13.51 1.61 0.86
N ILE A 24 -13.54 2.77 0.19
CA ILE A 24 -13.75 4.06 0.83
C ILE A 24 -14.37 5.09 -0.12
N SER A 25 -15.18 5.99 0.42
CA SER A 25 -15.73 7.11 -0.36
C SER A 25 -14.63 8.01 -0.91
N GLN A 26 -14.73 8.36 -2.19
CA GLN A 26 -13.85 9.35 -2.83
C GLN A 26 -14.00 10.77 -2.24
N GLY A 27 -15.03 11.02 -1.42
CA GLY A 27 -15.15 12.24 -0.62
C GLY A 27 -14.08 12.35 0.47
N VAL A 28 -13.38 11.26 0.81
CA VAL A 28 -12.20 11.28 1.69
C VAL A 28 -11.00 11.77 0.88
N SER A 29 -10.97 13.06 0.53
CA SER A 29 -10.00 13.65 -0.40
C SER A 29 -8.92 14.49 0.28
N MET A 30 -8.83 14.46 1.61
CA MET A 30 -7.81 15.20 2.35
C MET A 30 -6.45 14.51 2.20
N GLY A 31 -5.47 15.24 1.66
CA GLY A 31 -4.18 14.66 1.25
C GLY A 31 -4.40 13.63 0.13
N GLU A 32 -3.76 12.47 0.24
CA GLU A 32 -3.97 11.37 -0.72
C GLU A 32 -5.19 10.51 -0.36
N GLY A 33 -5.78 10.67 0.83
CA GLY A 33 -7.09 10.13 1.23
C GLY A 33 -7.48 8.78 0.61
N TRP A 34 -8.50 8.79 -0.25
CA TRP A 34 -9.04 7.62 -0.96
C TRP A 34 -8.08 7.00 -1.99
N LEU A 35 -7.12 7.77 -2.51
CA LEU A 35 -6.18 7.32 -3.53
C LEU A 35 -5.26 6.23 -2.96
N ILE A 36 -4.80 6.39 -1.71
CA ILE A 36 -3.90 5.43 -1.07
C ILE A 36 -4.47 3.99 -1.07
N PRO A 37 -5.66 3.72 -0.51
CA PRO A 37 -6.23 2.37 -0.52
C PRO A 37 -6.59 1.90 -1.94
N ALA A 38 -6.95 2.81 -2.85
CA ALA A 38 -7.24 2.47 -4.24
C ALA A 38 -5.99 1.95 -4.97
N GLU A 39 -4.84 2.63 -4.81
CA GLU A 39 -3.57 2.19 -5.38
C GLU A 39 -3.10 0.86 -4.78
N MET A 40 -3.25 0.67 -3.47
CA MET A 40 -2.97 -0.61 -2.83
C MET A 40 -3.83 -1.75 -3.40
N ALA A 41 -5.12 -1.50 -3.63
CA ALA A 41 -6.02 -2.48 -4.23
C ALA A 41 -5.63 -2.77 -5.69
N MET A 42 -5.27 -1.76 -6.47
CA MET A 42 -4.81 -1.95 -7.85
C MET A 42 -3.50 -2.73 -7.93
N LEU A 43 -2.54 -2.46 -7.04
CA LEU A 43 -1.31 -3.25 -6.91
C LEU A 43 -1.62 -4.70 -6.56
N ALA A 44 -2.49 -4.94 -5.57
CA ALA A 44 -2.89 -6.30 -5.20
C ALA A 44 -3.58 -7.02 -6.37
N LYS A 45 -4.48 -6.32 -7.09
CA LYS A 45 -5.21 -6.85 -8.24
C LYS A 45 -4.29 -7.19 -9.42
N SER A 46 -3.20 -6.44 -9.63
CA SER A 46 -2.19 -6.72 -10.66
C SER A 46 -1.17 -7.79 -10.25
N GLY A 47 -1.35 -8.44 -9.09
CA GLY A 47 -0.52 -9.56 -8.63
C GLY A 47 0.62 -9.15 -7.69
N THR A 48 0.65 -7.91 -7.23
CA THR A 48 1.63 -7.46 -6.22
C THR A 48 1.25 -8.03 -4.86
N LYS A 49 1.94 -9.11 -4.47
CA LYS A 49 1.69 -9.79 -3.19
C LYS A 49 2.20 -9.04 -1.97
N ASN A 50 3.17 -8.14 -2.12
CA ASN A 50 3.84 -7.49 -0.99
C ASN A 50 3.87 -5.98 -1.19
N ILE A 51 3.22 -5.24 -0.30
CA ILE A 51 3.07 -3.78 -0.40
C ILE A 51 3.67 -3.15 0.86
N ILE A 52 4.62 -2.23 0.67
CA ILE A 52 5.19 -1.43 1.75
C ILE A 52 4.62 -0.02 1.68
N CYS A 53 4.01 0.42 2.76
CA CYS A 53 3.59 1.81 2.95
C CYS A 53 4.69 2.53 3.72
N ALA A 54 5.63 3.12 2.99
CA ALA A 54 6.67 3.96 3.58
C ALA A 54 6.07 5.34 3.86
N GLN A 55 5.84 5.65 5.13
CA GLN A 55 5.10 6.84 5.52
C GLN A 55 5.91 7.68 6.53
N PRO A 56 5.91 9.01 6.41
CA PRO A 56 6.46 9.85 7.47
C PRO A 56 5.53 9.80 8.69
N PHE A 57 6.11 9.89 9.88
CA PHE A 57 5.32 9.92 11.11
C PHE A 57 4.35 11.11 11.11
N GLY A 58 3.08 10.85 11.43
CA GLY A 58 2.04 11.87 11.52
C GLY A 58 1.30 12.14 10.21
N CYS A 59 1.58 11.40 9.13
CA CYS A 59 0.77 11.47 7.91
C CYS A 59 -0.63 10.87 8.15
N LEU A 60 -1.61 11.73 8.48
CA LEU A 60 -2.98 11.33 8.81
C LEU A 60 -3.66 10.45 7.74
N PRO A 61 -3.56 10.74 6.42
CA PRO A 61 -4.10 9.86 5.40
C PRO A 61 -3.55 8.44 5.49
N ASN A 62 -2.26 8.30 5.71
CA ASN A 62 -1.60 7.00 5.69
C ASN A 62 -1.84 6.24 7.03
N HIS A 63 -1.80 6.97 8.15
CA HIS A 63 -2.05 6.42 9.50
C HIS A 63 -3.52 6.03 9.75
N ILE A 64 -4.48 6.77 9.18
CA ILE A 64 -5.91 6.53 9.38
C ILE A 64 -6.50 5.74 8.22
N VAL A 65 -6.39 6.26 6.99
CA VAL A 65 -7.05 5.66 5.83
C VAL A 65 -6.33 4.41 5.39
N ALA A 66 -5.03 4.47 5.10
CA ALA A 66 -4.30 3.33 4.55
C ALA A 66 -4.25 2.15 5.53
N LYS A 67 -3.86 2.43 6.79
CA LYS A 67 -3.84 1.41 7.85
C LYS A 67 -5.24 0.88 8.17
N GLY A 68 -6.26 1.74 8.20
CA GLY A 68 -7.65 1.35 8.44
C GLY A 68 -8.21 0.44 7.34
N MET A 69 -7.89 0.74 6.08
CA MET A 69 -8.36 -0.03 4.92
C MET A 69 -7.53 -1.28 4.62
N SER A 70 -6.32 -1.39 5.17
CA SER A 70 -5.43 -2.55 4.95
C SER A 70 -6.12 -3.90 5.22
N ARG A 71 -6.99 -3.99 6.23
CA ARG A 71 -7.73 -5.23 6.52
C ARG A 71 -8.80 -5.53 5.47
N ALA A 72 -9.51 -4.51 4.99
CA ALA A 72 -10.54 -4.66 3.97
C ALA A 72 -9.93 -5.11 2.63
N ILE A 73 -8.79 -4.52 2.24
CA ILE A 73 -8.05 -4.92 1.04
C ILE A 73 -7.61 -6.38 1.14
N LYS A 74 -7.02 -6.79 2.27
CA LYS A 74 -6.60 -8.19 2.49
C LYS A 74 -7.74 -9.21 2.51
N GLN A 75 -8.98 -8.80 2.81
CA GLN A 75 -10.13 -9.70 2.72
C GLN A 75 -10.49 -10.03 1.26
N LYS A 76 -10.30 -9.07 0.35
CA LYS A 76 -10.52 -9.26 -1.09
C LYS A 76 -9.28 -9.83 -1.81
N HIS A 77 -8.09 -9.57 -1.27
CA HIS A 77 -6.81 -10.06 -1.77
C HIS A 77 -6.05 -10.80 -0.65
N PRO A 78 -6.40 -12.07 -0.36
CA PRO A 78 -5.82 -12.82 0.77
C PRO A 78 -4.31 -13.05 0.68
N ASP A 79 -3.74 -12.99 -0.52
CA ASP A 79 -2.32 -13.11 -0.80
C ASP A 79 -1.56 -11.78 -0.67
N ALA A 80 -2.26 -10.67 -0.46
CA ALA A 80 -1.66 -9.37 -0.22
C ALA A 80 -1.12 -9.24 1.22
N ASN A 81 0.18 -9.00 1.32
CA ASN A 81 0.91 -8.71 2.54
C ASN A 81 1.24 -7.21 2.57
N ILE A 82 0.45 -6.45 3.32
CA ILE A 82 0.55 -4.99 3.43
C ILE A 82 1.21 -4.63 4.76
N VAL A 83 2.33 -3.91 4.71
CA VAL A 83 3.10 -3.49 5.89
C VAL A 83 3.36 -1.99 5.88
N ALA A 84 3.00 -1.34 6.98
CA ALA A 84 3.28 0.06 7.25
C ALA A 84 4.64 0.26 7.95
N ILE A 85 5.44 1.19 7.43
CA ILE A 85 6.76 1.53 7.97
C ILE A 85 6.85 3.04 8.17
N ASP A 86 6.94 3.41 9.45
CA ASP A 86 7.01 4.81 9.87
C ASP A 86 8.46 5.29 9.83
N TYR A 87 8.69 6.36 9.06
CA TYR A 87 9.91 7.13 9.04
C TYR A 87 9.76 8.30 10.01
N ASP A 88 10.31 8.13 11.20
CA ASP A 88 10.34 9.09 12.30
C ASP A 88 11.80 9.37 12.67
N PRO A 89 12.25 10.64 12.80
CA PRO A 89 13.56 10.97 13.37
C PRO A 89 13.81 10.35 14.75
N GLY A 90 12.75 10.10 15.54
CA GLY A 90 12.84 9.43 16.85
C GLY A 90 12.99 7.91 16.78
N ALA A 91 12.72 7.27 15.63
CA ALA A 91 12.82 5.83 15.45
C ALA A 91 14.20 5.40 14.95
N THR A 92 14.72 4.31 15.49
CA THR A 92 16.01 3.78 15.03
C THR A 92 15.90 3.21 13.61
N ARG A 93 16.95 3.39 12.80
CA ARG A 93 17.04 2.78 11.46
C ARG A 93 16.83 1.27 11.50
N VAL A 94 17.35 0.62 12.55
CA VAL A 94 17.23 -0.82 12.78
C VAL A 94 15.76 -1.26 12.88
N ASN A 95 14.88 -0.45 13.47
CA ASN A 95 13.45 -0.77 13.54
C ASN A 95 12.79 -0.82 12.14
N GLN A 96 13.13 0.13 11.27
CA GLN A 96 12.63 0.17 9.89
C GLN A 96 13.14 -1.06 9.10
N GLU A 97 14.44 -1.33 9.18
CA GLU A 97 15.06 -2.48 8.51
C GLU A 97 14.47 -3.82 8.99
N ASN A 98 14.22 -3.97 10.29
CA ASN A 98 13.65 -5.21 10.85
C ASN A 98 12.22 -5.46 10.37
N ARG A 99 11.41 -4.42 10.20
CA ARG A 99 10.07 -4.56 9.62
C ARG A 99 10.11 -5.02 8.18
N ILE A 100 11.02 -4.48 7.38
CA ILE A 100 11.22 -4.93 5.98
C ILE A 100 11.70 -6.39 5.97
N LYS A 101 12.70 -6.74 6.78
CA LYS A 101 13.23 -8.12 6.87
C LYS A 101 12.15 -9.12 7.29
N LEU A 102 11.30 -8.74 8.25
CA LEU A 102 10.18 -9.57 8.69
C LEU A 102 9.15 -9.77 7.56
N MET A 103 8.80 -8.70 6.86
CA MET A 103 7.91 -8.76 5.70
C MET A 103 8.46 -9.69 4.62
N LEU A 104 9.73 -9.54 4.25
CA LEU A 104 10.40 -10.39 3.26
C LEU A 104 10.52 -11.85 3.70
N SER A 105 10.69 -12.10 4.99
CA SER A 105 10.72 -13.47 5.54
C SER A 105 9.37 -14.16 5.38
N ASN A 106 8.27 -13.44 5.64
CA ASN A 106 6.91 -13.95 5.43
C ASN A 106 6.61 -14.13 3.93
N ALA A 107 7.13 -13.25 3.08
CA ALA A 107 6.95 -13.33 1.62
C ALA A 107 7.57 -14.59 0.98
N LYS A 108 8.58 -15.20 1.62
CA LYS A 108 9.21 -16.45 1.16
C LYS A 108 8.45 -17.72 1.56
N GLN A 109 7.47 -17.62 2.45
CA GLN A 109 6.75 -18.76 3.02
C GLN A 109 5.43 -19.08 2.32
N GLY A 110 5.02 -18.28 1.31
CA GLY A 110 3.85 -18.51 0.46
C GLY A 110 4.21 -18.59 -1.01
#